data_AF-A0A1V3JL61-F1
#
_entry.id   AF-A0A1V3JL61-F1
#
_cell.length_a   1.000
_cell.length_b   1.000
_cell.length_c   1.000
_cell.angle_alpha   90.00
_cell.angle_beta   90.00
_cell.angle_gamma   90.00
#
_symmetry.space_group_name_H-M   'P 1'
#
loop_
_entity.id
_entity.type
_entity.pdbx_description
1 polymer ?
#
loop_
_entity_poly.entity_id
_entity_poly.type
_entity_poly.pdbx_seq_one_letter_code
_entity_poly.pdbx_strand_id
1 'polypeptide(L)' 'MNYGLIAILLFLTSTNLIRGLEGKNKKEKIKTILLFLCFFLLFGAFMVYFNIAINDLLENPIIRKINQ' A
#
# COMPACT_ATOMS: atom_id res chain seq x y z
N MET A 1 -3.61 8.10 -9.88
CA MET A 1 -2.92 7.08 -9.06
C MET A 1 -2.17 6.12 -10.00
N ASN A 2 -0.86 5.92 -9.87
CA ASN A 2 -0.10 5.05 -10.80
C ASN A 2 -0.12 3.58 -10.30
N TYR A 3 -1.11 2.82 -10.75
CA TYR A 3 -1.29 1.41 -10.37
C TYR A 3 -0.13 0.52 -10.81
N GLY A 4 0.59 0.87 -11.89
CA GLY A 4 1.77 0.13 -12.32
C GLY A 4 2.92 0.23 -11.31
N LEU A 5 3.14 1.41 -10.75
CA LEU A 5 4.18 1.64 -9.74
C LEU A 5 3.86 0.92 -8.42
N ILE A 6 2.59 0.85 -8.05
CA ILE A 6 2.10 0.07 -6.90
C ILE A 6 2.32 -1.43 -7.13
N ALA A 7 2.04 -1.94 -8.34
CA ALA A 7 2.25 -3.34 -8.68
C ALA A 7 3.74 -3.73 -8.65
N ILE A 8 4.62 -2.86 -9.15
CA ILE A 8 6.09 -3.08 -9.10
C ILE A 8 6.57 -3.12 -7.64
N LEU A 9 6.11 -2.20 -6.80
CA LEU A 9 6.44 -2.18 -5.37
C LEU A 9 5.94 -3.44 -4.66
N LEU A 10 4.71 -3.88 -4.93
CA LEU A 10 4.16 -5.12 -4.39
C LEU A 10 5.00 -6.33 -4.81
N PHE A 11 5.39 -6.39 -6.08
CA PHE A 11 6.25 -7.45 -6.59
C PHE A 11 7.60 -7.48 -5.88
N LEU A 12 8.32 -6.35 -5.85
CA LEU A 12 9.62 -6.24 -5.17
C LEU A 12 9.54 -6.61 -3.69
N THR A 13 8.51 -6.12 -2.99
CA THR A 13 8.35 -6.35 -1.56
C THR A 13 8.04 -7.82 -1.28
N SER A 14 7.23 -8.46 -2.13
CA SER A 14 6.93 -9.89 -2.03
C SER A 14 8.17 -10.75 -2.30
N THR A 15 8.96 -10.42 -3.33
CA THR A 15 10.21 -11.13 -3.62
C THR A 15 11.21 -10.98 -2.48
N ASN A 16 11.35 -9.78 -1.90
CA ASN A 16 12.22 -9.54 -0.75
C ASN A 16 11.75 -10.27 0.50
N LEU A 17 10.44 -10.35 0.73
CA LEU A 17 9.86 -11.12 1.83
C LEU A 17 10.22 -12.60 1.69
N ILE A 18 10.02 -13.20 0.51
CA ILE A 18 10.33 -14.61 0.28
C ILE A 18 11.81 -14.89 0.54
N ARG A 19 12.71 -14.07 -0.01
CA ARG A 19 14.17 -14.19 0.21
C ARG A 19 14.54 -14.01 1.68
N GLY A 20 13.96 -13.03 2.38
CA GLY A 20 14.22 -12.78 3.80
C GLY A 20 13.73 -13.89 4.73
N LEU A 21 12.81 -14.72 4.25
CA LEU A 21 12.28 -15.88 4.97
C LEU A 21 13.05 -17.17 4.70
N GLU A 22 13.94 -17.22 3.71
CA GLU A 22 14.81 -18.39 3.49
C GLU A 22 15.70 -18.64 4.72
N GLY A 23 15.82 -19.91 5.12
CA GLY A 23 16.56 -20.30 6.32
C GLY A 23 15.92 -19.92 7.67
N LYS A 24 14.78 -19.22 7.70
CA LYS A 24 14.08 -18.88 8.94
C LYS A 24 13.22 -20.04 9.47
N ASN A 25 13.07 -20.11 10.80
CA ASN A 25 12.19 -21.07 11.48
C ASN A 25 10.71 -20.85 11.12
N LYS A 26 9.91 -21.93 11.16
CA LYS A 26 8.48 -21.91 10.81
C LYS A 26 7.68 -20.85 11.59
N LYS A 27 7.97 -20.66 12.88
CA LYS A 27 7.32 -19.66 13.73
C LYS A 27 7.59 -18.23 13.26
N GLU A 28 8.85 -17.91 12.95
CA GLU A 28 9.26 -16.61 12.42
C GLU A 28 8.61 -16.35 11.06
N LYS A 29 8.62 -17.35 10.16
CA LYS A 29 7.94 -17.27 8.85
C LYS A 29 6.47 -16.89 8.99
N ILE A 30 5.71 -17.61 9.82
CA ILE A 30 4.29 -17.35 10.03
C ILE A 30 4.06 -15.95 10.59
N LYS A 31 4.84 -15.55 11.61
CA LYS A 31 4.74 -14.22 12.21
C LYS A 31 4.98 -13.12 11.18
N THR A 32 6.03 -13.23 10.38
CA THR A 32 6.37 -12.22 9.37
C THR A 32 5.34 -12.18 8.23
N ILE A 33 4.85 -13.32 7.76
CA ILE A 33 3.78 -13.37 6.74
C ILE A 33 2.50 -12.70 7.27
N LEU A 34 2.12 -12.97 8.52
CA LEU A 34 0.96 -12.33 9.14
C LEU A 34 1.14 -10.81 9.24
N LEU A 35 2.32 -10.36 9.67
CA LEU A 35 2.64 -8.93 9.76
C LEU A 35 2.62 -8.25 8.39
N PHE A 36 3.14 -8.93 7.37
CA PHE A 36 3.11 -8.47 5.99
C PHE A 36 1.66 -8.35 5.46
N LEU A 37 0.80 -9.32 5.75
CA LEU A 37 -0.62 -9.28 5.40
C LEU A 37 -1.32 -8.09 6.08
N CYS A 38 -1.09 -7.90 7.38
CA CYS A 38 -1.65 -6.75 8.12
C CYS A 38 -1.17 -5.42 7.53
N PHE A 39 0.11 -5.30 7.18
CA PHE A 39 0.64 -4.11 6.52
C PHE A 39 -0.05 -3.85 5.18
N PHE A 40 -0.26 -4.90 4.38
CA PHE A 40 -0.93 -4.78 3.07
C PHE A 40 -2.39 -4.32 3.21
N LEU A 41 -3.12 -4.84 4.19
CA LEU A 41 -4.50 -4.43 4.48
C LEU A 41 -4.55 -2.96 4.91
N LEU A 42 -3.66 -2.54 5.81
CA LEU A 42 -3.59 -1.15 6.27
C LEU A 42 -3.23 -0.20 5.12
N PHE A 43 -2.26 -0.56 4.30
CA PHE A 43 -1.85 0.20 3.12
C PHE A 43 -3.02 0.33 2.12
N GLY A 44 -3.74 -0.77 1.86
CA GLY A 44 -4.92 -0.74 1.01
C GLY A 44 -6.00 0.21 1.52
N ALA A 45 -6.33 0.13 2.82
CA ALA A 45 -7.30 1.04 3.45
C ALA A 45 -6.84 2.51 3.35
N PHE A 46 -5.56 2.78 3.58
CA PHE A 46 -4.98 4.11 3.44
C PHE A 46 -5.10 4.64 2.00
N MET A 47 -4.82 3.81 1.00
CA MET A 47 -4.95 4.20 -0.41
C MET A 47 -6.40 4.54 -0.79
N VAL A 48 -7.37 3.79 -0.28
CA VAL A 48 -8.79 4.08 -0.50
C VAL A 48 -9.17 5.40 0.17
N TYR A 49 -8.81 5.58 1.43
CA TYR A 49 -9.09 6.82 2.17
C TYR A 49 -8.44 8.03 1.49
N PHE A 50 -7.17 7.92 1.11
CA PHE A 50 -6.45 8.98 0.44
C PHE A 50 -7.10 9.34 -0.91
N ASN A 51 -7.54 8.35 -1.67
CA ASN A 51 -8.24 8.59 -2.93
C ASN A 51 -9.57 9.33 -2.72
N ILE A 52 -10.34 8.97 -1.68
CA ILE A 52 -11.58 9.68 -1.32
C ILE A 52 -11.26 11.13 -0.92
N ALA A 53 -10.31 11.33 0.00
CA ALA A 53 -9.94 12.66 0.47
C ALA A 53 -9.42 13.57 -0.66
N ILE A 54 -8.63 13.03 -1.59
CA ILE A 54 -8.15 13.76 -2.78
C ILE A 54 -9.33 14.17 -3.67
N ASN A 55 -10.29 13.26 -3.92
CA ASN A 55 -11.46 13.56 -4.74
C ASN A 55 -12.35 14.61 -4.08
N ASP A 56 -12.62 14.51 -2.78
CA ASP A 56 -13.35 15.52 -2.02
C ASP A 56 -12.64 16.89 -2.04
N LEU A 57 -11.31 16.88 -1.95
CA LEU A 57 -10.48 18.09 -2.02
C LEU A 57 -10.52 18.73 -3.43
N LEU A 58 -10.52 17.91 -4.49
CA LEU A 58 -10.64 18.35 -5.88
C LEU A 58 -12.05 18.89 -6.19
N GLU A 59 -13.08 18.31 -5.58
CA GLU A 59 -14.46 18.78 -5.69
C GLU A 59 -14.72 20.04 -4.85
N ASN A 60 -13.80 20.40 -3.94
CA ASN A 60 -13.93 21.61 -3.14
C ASN A 60 -13.96 22.86 -4.05
N PRO A 61 -15.04 23.66 -4.02
CA PRO A 61 -15.22 24.79 -4.92
C PRO A 61 -14.16 25.89 -4.74
N ILE A 62 -13.52 25.98 -3.58
CA ILE A 62 -12.43 26.94 -3.33
C ILE A 62 -11.17 26.51 -4.08
N ILE A 63 -10.82 25.23 -4.04
CA ILE A 63 -9.61 24.69 -4.67
C ILE A 63 -9.78 24.61 -6.19
N ARG A 64 -10.98 24.26 -6.65
CA ARG A 64 -11.33 24.24 -8.08
C ARG A 64 -11.20 25.63 -8.74
N LYS A 65 -11.49 26.71 -8.00
CA LYS A 65 -11.31 28.09 -8.46
C LYS A 65 -9.85 28.56 -8.52
N ILE A 66 -8.96 27.97 -7.71
CA ILE A 66 -7.53 28.34 -7.66
C ILE A 66 -6.74 27.56 -8.74
N ASN A 67 -7.22 26.38 -9.14
CA ASN A 67 -6.57 25.51 -10.14
C ASN A 67 -7.02 25.76 -11.59
N GLN A 68 -8.00 26.64 -11.85
CA GLN A 68 -8.39 27.11 -13.19
C GLN A 68 -7.72 28.44 -13.54
#